data_AF-A0AAV4PLE7-F1
#
_entry.id   AF-A0AAV4PLE7-F1
#
_cell.length_a   1.000
_cell.length_b   1.000
_cell.length_c   1.000
_cell.angle_alpha   90.00
_cell.angle_beta   90.00
_cell.angle_gamma   90.00
#
_symmetry.space_group_name_H-M   'P 1'
#
loop_
_entity.id
_entity.type
_entity.pdbx_description
1 polymer ?
#
loop_
_entity_poly.entity_id
_entity_poly.type
_entity_poly.pdbx_seq_one_letter_code
_entity_poly.pdbx_strand_id
1 'polypeptide(L)'
;MSSFGATSVFQELDIHRHSLCEDRFTIMRLPLADQPSKSYYNDGYFLMVKNNWKLIIAASTSEEQGPDGRMASALGFECRASTHWIVTEDGRIQPQLDSVYSLKRPYDLVALIQQEKRAVVIEDLKQQLMKQKEEIDRREDKETNLEGKIYATDEDCVAAEKPLTDFDLYASTVVPFPPYKEFGDDFTEFAENIAGNVEYQKPNCTEIIDLDFSMNAFEHLVGVRDRHNLTMTPEMGLQHAVTTVEDIDLYGHLVHEFLQKNRTSWILFNMAAYYWRIQGNATNAIECVRRALHYSPREFKDISLINLGNILHLSHLPEEAAIVVHAAVDVAPTNAICHFTLGNIYAVLADYNKSSICFDNALQIQPDFTNAAQRYHAVMCHDKLETALESQHINLQNTLTELREYQKQHQFWVKEHEKLLSEQAPPEVKLEQRLEYEEQKIRESLDGRGMGSCSHSGECCGLPILFTVVPPS
;
A
#
# COMPACT_ATOMS: atom_id res chain seq x y z
N MET A 1 -75.87 -27.62 51.51
CA MET A 1 -76.98 -27.19 50.62
C MET A 1 -76.38 -26.18 49.65
N SER A 2 -76.18 -26.59 48.39
CA SER A 2 -76.80 -25.98 47.18
C SER A 2 -76.35 -24.53 46.94
N SER A 3 -76.00 -24.02 45.76
CA SER A 3 -75.92 -24.49 44.37
C SER A 3 -75.59 -23.23 43.53
N PHE A 4 -74.79 -23.39 42.48
CA PHE A 4 -74.80 -22.70 41.16
C PHE A 4 -75.42 -21.30 40.95
N GLY A 5 -74.73 -20.47 40.15
CA GLY A 5 -75.32 -19.39 39.36
C GLY A 5 -74.29 -18.54 38.59
N ALA A 6 -74.15 -18.77 37.29
CA ALA A 6 -73.20 -18.15 36.36
C ALA A 6 -73.59 -16.73 35.90
N THR A 7 -72.61 -15.91 35.47
CA THR A 7 -72.55 -15.13 34.20
C THR A 7 -71.43 -14.07 34.28
N SER A 8 -70.36 -14.21 33.47
CA SER A 8 -69.36 -13.15 33.29
C SER A 8 -69.48 -12.53 31.90
N VAL A 9 -69.86 -11.26 31.95
CA VAL A 9 -69.95 -10.22 30.93
C VAL A 9 -68.73 -10.17 29.99
N PHE A 10 -68.97 -10.18 28.67
CA PHE A 10 -68.02 -9.74 27.65
C PHE A 10 -67.83 -8.22 27.77
N GLN A 11 -66.59 -7.74 27.82
CA GLN A 11 -66.26 -6.33 27.72
C GLN A 11 -65.47 -6.10 26.42
N GLU A 12 -66.14 -5.56 25.41
CA GLU A 12 -65.52 -4.96 24.22
C GLU A 12 -64.68 -3.76 24.67
N LEU A 13 -63.45 -3.68 24.17
CA LEU A 13 -62.64 -2.46 24.21
C LEU A 13 -62.37 -2.03 22.78
N ASP A 14 -63.19 -1.07 22.34
CA ASP A 14 -63.07 -0.28 21.13
C ASP A 14 -61.68 0.36 21.00
N ILE A 15 -61.09 0.30 19.80
CA ILE A 15 -59.99 1.19 19.42
C ILE A 15 -60.39 1.93 18.14
N HIS A 16 -60.66 3.22 18.32
CA HIS A 16 -60.97 4.22 17.31
C HIS A 16 -59.92 4.32 16.18
N ARG A 17 -60.43 4.55 14.96
CA ARG A 17 -59.68 5.06 13.79
C ARG A 17 -59.04 6.42 14.10
N HIS A 18 -57.72 6.52 13.98
CA HIS A 18 -57.05 7.71 13.45
C HIS A 18 -55.68 7.34 12.86
N SER A 19 -55.33 8.08 11.82
CA SER A 19 -54.12 8.06 11.00
C SER A 19 -52.80 7.94 11.76
N LEU A 20 -51.89 7.10 11.26
CA LEU A 20 -50.45 7.34 11.01
C LEU A 20 -49.71 5.99 10.98
N CYS A 21 -48.82 5.85 10.00
CA CYS A 21 -47.84 4.77 9.86
C CYS A 21 -47.10 4.52 11.16
N GLU A 22 -47.13 3.30 11.68
CA GLU A 22 -46.11 2.73 12.57
C GLU A 22 -46.32 1.22 12.69
N ASP A 23 -45.23 0.46 12.63
CA ASP A 23 -45.16 -1.00 12.70
C ASP A 23 -45.89 -1.56 13.93
N ARG A 24 -47.12 -2.09 13.75
CA ARG A 24 -47.84 -2.79 14.82
C ARG A 24 -47.76 -4.30 14.60
N PHE A 25 -47.10 -4.99 15.52
CA PHE A 25 -47.22 -6.43 15.69
C PHE A 25 -48.55 -6.73 16.39
N THR A 26 -49.46 -7.44 15.74
CA THR A 26 -50.65 -7.98 16.41
C THR A 26 -50.32 -9.39 16.88
N ILE A 27 -50.03 -9.56 18.17
CA ILE A 27 -49.86 -10.86 18.80
C ILE A 27 -51.23 -11.32 19.32
N MET A 28 -51.83 -12.31 18.67
CA MET A 28 -53.06 -12.95 19.16
C MET A 28 -52.72 -14.23 19.91
N ARG A 29 -53.08 -14.32 21.19
CA ARG A 29 -53.13 -15.59 21.95
C ARG A 29 -54.52 -16.17 21.74
N LEU A 30 -54.62 -17.29 21.03
CA LEU A 30 -55.91 -17.95 20.81
C LEU A 30 -56.28 -18.78 22.06
N PRO A 31 -57.42 -18.53 22.73
CA PRO A 31 -57.98 -19.49 23.65
C PRO A 31 -58.68 -20.59 22.85
N LEU A 32 -58.33 -21.85 23.12
CA LEU A 32 -59.13 -22.99 22.64
C LEU A 32 -60.48 -22.97 23.38
N ALA A 33 -61.55 -23.23 22.64
CA ALA A 33 -62.91 -23.25 23.17
C ALA A 33 -63.04 -24.26 24.31
N ASP A 34 -63.56 -23.80 25.45
CA ASP A 34 -63.89 -24.61 26.63
C ASP A 34 -64.74 -25.84 26.22
N GLN A 35 -64.19 -27.04 26.42
CA GLN A 35 -65.00 -28.23 26.68
C GLN A 35 -64.88 -28.62 28.16
N PRO A 36 -65.99 -28.94 28.85
CA PRO A 36 -65.94 -29.22 30.27
C PRO A 36 -65.53 -30.68 30.48
N SER A 37 -64.24 -30.93 30.71
CA SER A 37 -63.78 -31.84 31.77
C SER A 37 -62.27 -32.10 31.66
N LYS A 38 -61.62 -31.98 32.81
CA LYS A 38 -60.20 -32.25 33.12
C LYS A 38 -59.20 -31.19 32.64
N SER A 39 -58.35 -30.86 33.61
CA SER A 39 -57.42 -29.74 33.72
C SER A 39 -56.14 -29.91 32.90
N TYR A 40 -55.53 -28.75 32.61
CA TYR A 40 -54.17 -28.48 32.11
C TYR A 40 -54.00 -28.51 30.59
N TYR A 41 -54.13 -27.34 29.96
CA TYR A 41 -53.41 -27.03 28.71
C TYR A 41 -52.96 -25.57 28.75
N ASN A 42 -51.63 -25.40 28.66
CA ASN A 42 -50.98 -24.09 28.52
C ASN A 42 -50.50 -23.99 27.05
N ASP A 43 -51.42 -24.18 26.10
CA ASP A 43 -51.12 -24.11 24.67
C ASP A 43 -51.24 -22.66 24.21
N GLY A 44 -50.11 -22.05 23.88
CA GLY A 44 -50.04 -20.70 23.34
C GLY A 44 -49.78 -20.75 21.85
N TYR A 45 -50.81 -20.56 21.03
CA TYR A 45 -50.63 -20.22 19.62
C TYR A 45 -50.29 -18.73 19.51
N PHE A 46 -49.24 -18.41 18.76
CA PHE A 46 -48.87 -17.04 18.44
C PHE A 46 -49.07 -16.80 16.94
N LEU A 47 -49.99 -15.89 16.62
CA LEU A 47 -50.13 -15.35 15.26
C LEU A 47 -49.34 -14.03 15.18
N MET A 48 -48.50 -13.89 14.16
CA MET A 48 -47.96 -12.60 13.74
C MET A 48 -48.38 -12.34 12.29
N VAL A 49 -49.10 -11.24 12.07
CA VAL A 49 -49.50 -10.74 10.75
C VAL A 49 -48.73 -9.46 10.48
N LYS A 50 -47.97 -9.41 9.37
CA LYS A 50 -47.26 -8.21 8.91
C LYS A 50 -47.74 -7.83 7.52
N ASN A 51 -47.72 -6.53 7.21
CA ASN A 51 -48.08 -6.01 5.88
C ASN A 51 -47.29 -6.75 4.78
N ASN A 52 -47.97 -7.07 3.67
CA ASN A 52 -47.57 -7.98 2.58
C ASN A 52 -47.77 -9.49 2.82
N TRP A 53 -48.91 -9.92 3.36
CA TRP A 53 -49.41 -11.30 3.21
C TRP A 53 -48.58 -12.42 3.88
N LYS A 54 -47.77 -12.10 4.90
CA LYS A 54 -47.02 -13.10 5.69
C LYS A 54 -47.77 -13.46 6.98
N LEU A 55 -48.04 -14.75 7.15
CA LEU A 55 -48.74 -15.32 8.30
C LEU A 55 -47.78 -16.29 9.02
N ILE A 56 -47.24 -15.90 10.17
CA ILE A 56 -46.39 -16.79 10.96
C ILE A 56 -47.26 -17.44 12.03
N ILE A 57 -47.41 -18.77 11.96
CA ILE A 57 -48.17 -19.58 12.92
C ILE A 57 -47.15 -20.47 13.66
N ALA A 58 -46.93 -20.20 14.94
CA ALA A 58 -46.24 -21.13 15.81
C ALA A 58 -47.29 -22.02 16.50
N ALA A 59 -47.31 -23.32 16.16
CA ALA A 59 -48.08 -24.33 16.88
C ALA A 59 -47.13 -25.14 17.76
N SER A 60 -47.36 -25.16 19.08
CA SER A 60 -46.75 -26.12 19.98
C SER A 60 -47.67 -27.32 20.12
N THR A 61 -47.18 -28.52 19.85
CA THR A 61 -47.81 -29.77 20.32
C THR A 61 -47.12 -30.17 21.63
N SER A 62 -47.86 -30.27 22.73
CA SER A 62 -47.33 -30.85 23.97
C SER A 62 -47.48 -32.38 23.94
N GLU A 63 -46.46 -33.11 24.41
CA GLU A 63 -46.52 -34.56 24.63
C GLU A 63 -47.48 -34.90 25.79
N GLU A 64 -48.46 -35.77 25.56
CA GLU A 64 -49.40 -36.23 26.59
C GLU A 64 -48.78 -37.32 27.52
N GLN A 65 -48.78 -37.08 28.83
CA GLN A 65 -48.62 -38.14 29.85
C GLN A 65 -50.00 -38.62 30.30
N GLY A 66 -50.32 -39.88 30.01
CA GLY A 66 -51.56 -40.52 30.44
C GLY A 66 -51.62 -40.86 31.95
N PRO A 67 -52.81 -41.09 32.53
CA PRO A 67 -53.02 -41.16 33.98
C PRO A 67 -52.45 -42.41 34.68
N ASP A 68 -51.94 -43.40 33.96
CA ASP A 68 -51.56 -44.71 34.50
C ASP A 68 -50.05 -45.04 34.40
N GLY A 69 -49.19 -44.06 34.09
CA GLY A 69 -47.73 -44.24 34.13
C GLY A 69 -47.17 -45.32 33.18
N ARG A 70 -47.94 -45.73 32.17
CA ARG A 70 -47.48 -46.59 31.07
C ARG A 70 -47.45 -45.79 29.78
N MET A 71 -46.26 -45.72 29.16
CA MET A 71 -46.06 -45.16 27.83
C MET A 71 -46.93 -45.92 26.83
N ALA A 72 -47.93 -45.27 26.24
CA ALA A 72 -48.59 -45.79 25.06
C ALA A 72 -47.64 -45.58 23.88
N SER A 73 -47.06 -46.67 23.38
CA SER A 73 -46.39 -46.71 22.08
C SER A 73 -47.45 -46.69 20.98
N ALA A 74 -48.11 -45.55 20.78
CA ALA A 74 -48.73 -45.24 19.50
C ALA A 74 -47.61 -44.82 18.55
N LEU A 75 -47.65 -45.36 17.33
CA LEU A 75 -46.68 -45.08 16.26
C LEU A 75 -46.40 -43.58 16.19
N GLY A 76 -45.16 -43.21 16.50
CA GLY A 76 -44.72 -41.82 16.58
C GLY A 76 -44.83 -41.11 15.25
N PHE A 77 -45.97 -40.49 14.99
CA PHE A 77 -46.07 -39.36 14.08
C PHE A 77 -45.83 -38.11 14.92
N GLU A 78 -44.57 -37.67 14.98
CA GLU A 78 -44.27 -36.29 15.35
C GLU A 78 -44.94 -35.39 14.31
N CYS A 79 -46.11 -34.81 14.64
CA CYS A 79 -46.67 -33.74 13.83
C CYS A 79 -45.73 -32.54 13.87
N ARG A 80 -44.85 -32.41 12.89
CA ARG A 80 -43.93 -31.28 12.77
C ARG A 80 -44.63 -30.15 12.01
N ALA A 81 -45.23 -29.23 12.75
CA ALA A 81 -45.89 -28.06 12.20
C ALA A 81 -44.89 -27.13 11.47
N SER A 82 -45.22 -26.70 10.25
CA SER A 82 -44.49 -25.64 9.57
C SER A 82 -44.65 -24.34 10.35
N THR A 83 -43.54 -23.64 10.57
CA THR A 83 -43.50 -22.39 11.32
C THR A 83 -43.67 -21.15 10.44
N HIS A 84 -43.68 -21.30 9.11
CA HIS A 84 -43.84 -20.17 8.19
C HIS A 84 -44.85 -20.45 7.09
N TRP A 85 -45.85 -19.56 6.99
CA TRP A 85 -46.92 -19.63 6.01
C TRP A 85 -47.03 -18.30 5.27
N ILE A 86 -47.32 -18.38 3.97
CA ILE A 86 -47.54 -17.22 3.11
C ILE A 86 -48.92 -17.31 2.50
N VAL A 87 -49.54 -16.16 2.25
CA VAL A 87 -50.78 -16.09 1.46
C VAL A 87 -50.39 -15.77 0.01
N THR A 88 -50.75 -16.67 -0.92
CA THR A 88 -50.50 -16.48 -2.36
C THR A 88 -51.43 -15.41 -2.93
N GLU A 89 -51.11 -14.91 -4.13
CA GLU A 89 -51.94 -13.90 -4.84
C GLU A 89 -53.39 -14.37 -5.06
N ASP A 90 -53.59 -15.69 -5.13
CA ASP A 90 -54.91 -16.33 -5.23
C ASP A 90 -55.66 -16.43 -3.87
N GLY A 91 -55.11 -15.86 -2.79
CA GLY A 91 -55.67 -15.90 -1.45
C GLY A 91 -55.51 -17.24 -0.72
N ARG A 92 -54.68 -18.17 -1.22
CA ARG A 92 -54.45 -19.47 -0.57
C ARG A 92 -53.29 -19.39 0.41
N ILE A 93 -53.44 -20.01 1.58
CA ILE A 93 -52.37 -20.12 2.58
C ILE A 93 -51.53 -21.34 2.25
N GLN A 94 -50.23 -21.16 2.02
CA GLN A 94 -49.28 -22.24 1.73
C GLN A 94 -48.07 -22.17 2.67
N PRO A 95 -47.52 -23.32 3.10
CA PRO A 95 -46.32 -23.36 3.93
C PRO A 95 -45.10 -23.00 3.08
N GLN A 96 -44.26 -22.08 3.57
CA GLN A 96 -43.03 -21.68 2.91
C GLN A 96 -41.84 -22.36 3.60
N LEU A 97 -41.49 -23.54 3.10
CA LEU A 97 -40.55 -24.46 3.73
C LEU A 97 -39.08 -24.02 3.60
N ASP A 98 -38.74 -23.31 2.52
CA ASP A 98 -37.41 -22.71 2.29
C ASP A 98 -37.31 -21.30 2.84
N SER A 99 -37.80 -21.12 4.05
CA SER A 99 -37.73 -19.84 4.71
C SER A 99 -36.72 -19.82 5.84
N VAL A 100 -36.11 -18.65 5.98
CA VAL A 100 -35.34 -18.28 7.16
C VAL A 100 -36.18 -18.47 8.43
N TYR A 101 -37.50 -18.32 8.38
CA TYR A 101 -38.40 -18.46 9.53
C TYR A 101 -38.71 -19.91 9.95
N SER A 102 -38.14 -20.91 9.28
CA SER A 102 -38.23 -22.31 9.73
C SER A 102 -37.27 -22.54 10.90
N LEU A 103 -37.80 -22.49 12.12
CA LEU A 103 -37.02 -22.54 13.38
C LEU A 103 -36.83 -23.97 13.91
N LYS A 104 -35.67 -24.22 14.52
CA LYS A 104 -35.39 -25.46 15.27
C LYS A 104 -36.27 -25.60 16.51
N ARG A 105 -36.62 -24.46 17.13
CA ARG A 105 -37.53 -24.37 18.29
C ARG A 105 -38.72 -23.48 17.93
N PRO A 106 -39.82 -24.06 17.43
CA PRO A 106 -41.02 -23.32 17.01
C PRO A 106 -41.63 -22.40 18.09
N TYR A 107 -41.42 -22.72 19.36
CA TYR A 107 -41.98 -22.01 20.51
C TYR A 107 -41.17 -20.79 20.98
N ASP A 108 -39.98 -20.54 20.41
CA ASP A 108 -39.11 -19.43 20.83
C ASP A 108 -39.44 -18.14 20.05
N LEU A 109 -40.40 -17.38 20.57
CA LEU A 109 -40.84 -16.10 19.99
C LEU A 109 -39.71 -15.06 19.93
N VAL A 110 -38.79 -15.08 20.89
CA VAL A 110 -37.67 -14.12 20.93
C VAL A 110 -36.69 -14.44 19.81
N ALA A 111 -36.37 -15.73 19.59
CA ALA A 111 -35.58 -16.16 18.45
C ALA A 111 -36.23 -15.74 17.13
N LEU A 112 -37.54 -15.98 16.96
CA LEU A 112 -38.29 -15.61 15.76
C LEU A 112 -38.21 -14.11 15.41
N ILE A 113 -38.43 -13.22 16.40
CA ILE A 113 -38.37 -11.76 16.19
C ILE A 113 -36.94 -11.30 15.88
N GLN A 114 -35.94 -11.90 16.53
CA GLN A 114 -34.53 -11.57 16.28
C GLN A 114 -34.05 -12.11 14.94
N GLN A 115 -34.62 -13.21 14.46
CA GLN A 115 -34.23 -13.86 13.22
C GLN A 115 -34.50 -13.00 11.99
N GLU A 116 -35.66 -12.33 11.93
CA GLU A 116 -35.96 -11.37 10.86
C GLU A 116 -34.90 -10.26 10.81
N LYS A 117 -34.63 -9.65 11.97
CA LYS A 117 -33.66 -8.56 12.08
C LYS A 117 -32.26 -9.00 11.65
N ARG A 118 -31.81 -10.18 12.08
CA ARG A 118 -30.50 -10.72 11.70
C ARG A 118 -30.42 -11.07 10.22
N ALA A 119 -31.46 -11.66 9.65
CA ALA A 119 -31.48 -12.02 8.23
C ALA A 119 -31.32 -10.79 7.33
N VAL A 120 -31.99 -9.69 7.67
CA VAL A 120 -31.85 -8.41 6.95
C VAL A 120 -30.44 -7.85 7.09
N VAL A 121 -29.88 -7.82 8.30
CA VAL A 121 -28.52 -7.33 8.55
C VAL A 121 -27.46 -8.17 7.83
N ILE A 122 -27.59 -9.50 7.83
CA ILE A 122 -26.66 -10.42 7.16
C ILE A 122 -26.67 -10.19 5.64
N GLU A 123 -27.83 -10.00 5.02
CA GLU A 123 -27.92 -9.78 3.58
C GLU A 123 -27.40 -8.40 3.18
N ASP A 124 -27.71 -7.35 3.94
CA ASP A 124 -27.16 -6.00 3.72
C ASP A 124 -25.63 -5.99 3.88
N LEU A 125 -25.12 -6.56 4.97
CA LEU A 125 -23.68 -6.65 5.22
C LEU A 125 -22.96 -7.49 4.16
N LYS A 126 -23.59 -8.56 3.66
CA LYS A 126 -23.06 -9.38 2.57
C LYS A 126 -22.88 -8.56 1.29
N GLN A 127 -23.89 -7.76 0.90
CA GLN A 127 -23.81 -6.90 -0.28
C GLN A 127 -22.72 -5.84 -0.12
N GLN A 128 -22.61 -5.23 1.06
CA GLN A 128 -21.56 -4.27 1.38
C GLN A 128 -20.17 -4.91 1.29
N LEU A 129 -19.98 -6.09 1.88
CA LEU A 129 -18.71 -6.82 1.82
C LEU A 129 -18.31 -7.22 0.40
N MET A 130 -19.26 -7.69 -0.43
CA MET A 130 -18.96 -8.01 -1.84
C MET A 130 -18.48 -6.77 -2.59
N LYS A 131 -19.20 -5.65 -2.46
CA LYS A 131 -18.83 -4.39 -3.12
C LYS A 131 -17.48 -3.87 -2.63
N GLN A 132 -17.23 -3.94 -1.33
CA GLN A 132 -15.96 -3.51 -0.74
C GLN A 132 -14.80 -4.39 -1.24
N LYS A 133 -15.01 -5.71 -1.31
CA LYS A 133 -14.03 -6.65 -1.83
C LYS A 133 -13.66 -6.34 -3.28
N GLU A 134 -14.65 -6.14 -4.14
CA GLU A 134 -14.40 -5.78 -5.55
C GLU A 134 -13.57 -4.50 -5.69
N GLU A 135 -13.76 -3.52 -4.81
CA GLU A 135 -12.99 -2.27 -4.83
C GLU A 135 -11.55 -2.43 -4.30
N ILE A 136 -11.34 -3.32 -3.33
CA ILE A 136 -10.00 -3.68 -2.84
C ILE A 136 -9.24 -4.44 -3.94
N ASP A 137 -9.84 -5.50 -4.49
CA ASP A 137 -9.23 -6.33 -5.54
C ASP A 137 -8.83 -5.46 -6.76
N ARG A 138 -9.69 -4.52 -7.18
CA ARG A 138 -9.39 -3.60 -8.29
C ARG A 138 -8.21 -2.66 -8.02
N ARG A 139 -7.97 -2.27 -6.77
CA ARG A 139 -6.86 -1.38 -6.40
C ARG A 139 -5.54 -2.14 -6.36
N GLU A 140 -5.54 -3.35 -5.80
CA GLU A 140 -4.33 -4.19 -5.74
C GLU A 140 -3.74 -4.45 -7.15
N ASP A 141 -4.59 -4.69 -8.15
CA ASP A 141 -4.13 -4.94 -9.53
C ASP A 141 -3.46 -3.75 -10.22
N LYS A 142 -3.82 -2.51 -9.84
CA LYS A 142 -3.36 -1.28 -10.52
C LYS A 142 -1.92 -0.91 -10.18
N GLU A 143 -1.44 -1.33 -9.02
CA GLU A 143 -0.16 -0.85 -8.44
C GLU A 143 1.05 -1.68 -8.88
N THR A 144 0.89 -2.54 -9.88
CA THR A 144 2.00 -3.36 -10.39
C THR A 144 2.93 -2.56 -11.33
N ASN A 145 4.24 -2.75 -11.14
CA ASN A 145 5.32 -2.21 -11.99
C ASN A 145 5.29 -0.68 -12.19
N LEU A 146 5.17 0.08 -11.10
CA LEU A 146 5.17 1.55 -11.14
C LEU A 146 6.49 2.12 -11.68
N GLU A 147 7.62 1.62 -11.17
CA GLU A 147 8.96 2.06 -11.56
C GLU A 147 9.20 1.91 -13.07
N GLY A 148 8.92 0.73 -13.63
CA GLY A 148 9.08 0.49 -15.07
C GLY A 148 8.16 1.34 -15.94
N LYS A 149 6.96 1.71 -15.45
CA LYS A 149 6.08 2.66 -16.14
C LYS A 149 6.69 4.05 -16.15
N ILE A 150 7.16 4.54 -15.01
CA ILE A 150 7.74 5.89 -14.88
C ILE A 150 8.97 6.03 -15.78
N TYR A 151 9.90 5.07 -15.75
CA TYR A 151 11.07 5.10 -16.62
C TYR A 151 10.72 5.10 -18.11
N ALA A 152 9.60 4.51 -18.51
CA ALA A 152 9.16 4.44 -19.90
C ALA A 152 8.32 5.66 -20.35
N THR A 153 7.61 6.32 -19.43
CA THR A 153 6.66 7.38 -19.78
C THR A 153 7.11 8.79 -19.44
N ASP A 154 7.94 8.97 -18.40
CA ASP A 154 8.35 10.30 -17.96
C ASP A 154 9.47 10.87 -18.84
N GLU A 155 9.32 12.13 -19.23
CA GLU A 155 10.25 12.80 -20.15
C GLU A 155 11.67 12.90 -19.58
N ASP A 156 11.82 13.19 -18.29
CA ASP A 156 13.14 13.29 -17.65
C ASP A 156 13.78 11.90 -17.54
N CYS A 157 13.00 10.87 -17.20
CA CYS A 157 13.53 9.51 -17.13
C CYS A 157 14.03 9.00 -18.49
N VAL A 158 13.31 9.31 -19.59
CA VAL A 158 13.73 8.96 -20.94
C VAL A 158 14.95 9.77 -21.37
N ALA A 159 15.00 11.06 -21.03
CA ALA A 159 16.14 11.94 -21.34
C ALA A 159 17.41 11.58 -20.55
N ALA A 160 17.27 10.97 -19.36
CA ALA A 160 18.38 10.48 -18.57
C ALA A 160 19.08 9.25 -19.18
N GLU A 161 18.40 8.50 -20.08
CA GLU A 161 18.80 7.21 -20.67
C GLU A 161 18.96 6.04 -19.70
N LYS A 162 19.36 6.30 -18.45
CA LYS A 162 19.56 5.31 -17.39
C LYS A 162 19.27 5.88 -16.00
N PRO A 163 19.02 5.01 -15.00
CA PRO A 163 18.81 5.42 -13.61
C PRO A 163 19.99 6.18 -13.01
N LEU A 164 19.70 7.06 -12.03
CA LEU A 164 20.72 7.80 -11.27
C LEU A 164 21.74 6.88 -10.57
N THR A 165 21.34 5.66 -10.20
CA THR A 165 22.22 4.66 -9.58
C THR A 165 23.28 4.09 -10.52
N ASP A 166 23.03 4.12 -11.83
CA ASP A 166 23.90 3.55 -12.86
C ASP A 166 24.93 4.55 -13.38
N PHE A 167 24.91 5.74 -12.79
CA PHE A 167 25.67 6.90 -13.16
C PHE A 167 26.87 7.01 -12.20
N ASP A 168 28.09 7.06 -12.74
CA ASP A 168 29.28 7.24 -11.91
C ASP A 168 29.31 8.69 -11.39
N LEU A 169 28.89 8.91 -10.14
CA LEU A 169 28.86 10.23 -9.51
C LEU A 169 30.24 10.65 -8.96
N TYR A 170 31.22 9.76 -8.99
CA TYR A 170 32.62 10.07 -8.70
C TYR A 170 33.41 10.40 -9.97
N ALA A 171 32.72 10.56 -11.10
CA ALA A 171 33.34 10.94 -12.37
C ALA A 171 34.16 12.23 -12.24
N SER A 172 35.44 12.11 -12.56
CA SER A 172 36.42 13.18 -12.45
C SER A 172 36.15 14.32 -13.41
N THR A 173 36.32 15.54 -12.91
CA THR A 173 36.26 16.76 -13.72
C THR A 173 37.62 17.42 -13.85
N VAL A 174 37.81 18.15 -14.96
CA VAL A 174 39.03 18.90 -15.24
C VAL A 174 38.62 20.25 -15.77
N VAL A 175 39.14 21.32 -15.16
CA VAL A 175 39.05 22.65 -15.74
C VAL A 175 40.28 22.85 -16.64
N PRO A 176 40.12 23.09 -17.95
CA PRO A 176 41.24 23.33 -18.85
C PRO A 176 42.05 24.56 -18.41
N PHE A 177 43.37 24.49 -18.54
CA PHE A 177 44.21 25.66 -18.32
C PHE A 177 43.92 26.74 -19.38
N PRO A 178 44.02 28.03 -19.02
CA PRO A 178 43.98 29.09 -20.02
C PRO A 178 45.12 28.90 -21.03
N PRO A 179 44.94 29.30 -22.31
CA PRO A 179 45.95 29.11 -23.34
C PRO A 179 47.23 29.88 -22.97
N TYR A 180 48.24 29.14 -22.50
CA TYR A 180 49.54 29.68 -22.09
C TYR A 180 50.58 29.32 -23.15
N LYS A 181 51.14 30.34 -23.81
CA LYS A 181 52.07 30.17 -24.94
C LYS A 181 53.38 29.47 -24.58
N GLU A 182 53.74 29.38 -23.30
CA GLU A 182 55.06 28.89 -22.87
C GLU A 182 55.13 27.37 -22.66
N PHE A 183 54.01 26.64 -22.61
CA PHE A 183 54.03 25.22 -22.22
C PHE A 183 53.55 24.24 -23.29
N GLY A 184 52.72 24.67 -24.25
CA GLY A 184 52.11 23.75 -25.22
C GLY A 184 53.11 23.12 -26.19
N ASP A 185 53.99 23.94 -26.78
CA ASP A 185 54.95 23.50 -27.80
C ASP A 185 56.21 22.86 -27.17
N ASP A 186 56.65 23.37 -26.02
CA ASP A 186 57.84 22.87 -25.32
C ASP A 186 57.64 21.47 -24.72
N PHE A 187 56.44 21.12 -24.24
CA PHE A 187 56.24 19.86 -23.50
C PHE A 187 56.26 18.62 -24.40
N THR A 188 55.68 18.73 -25.60
CA THR A 188 55.68 17.67 -26.61
C THR A 188 57.04 17.51 -27.26
N GLU A 189 57.71 18.63 -27.61
CA GLU A 189 59.08 18.60 -28.13
C GLU A 189 60.07 18.01 -27.11
N PHE A 190 59.93 18.34 -25.83
CA PHE A 190 60.78 17.78 -24.78
C PHE A 190 60.52 16.28 -24.54
N ALA A 191 59.27 15.82 -24.67
CA ALA A 191 58.91 14.41 -24.56
C ALA A 191 59.57 13.56 -25.65
N GLU A 192 59.58 14.03 -26.90
CA GLU A 192 60.24 13.34 -28.03
C GLU A 192 61.77 13.25 -27.84
N ASN A 193 62.37 14.25 -27.17
CA ASN A 193 63.81 14.33 -26.93
C ASN A 193 64.31 13.43 -25.77
N ILE A 194 63.44 12.93 -24.90
CA ILE A 194 63.79 12.02 -23.78
C ILE A 194 63.88 10.56 -24.24
N ALA A 195 63.74 10.27 -25.54
CA ALA A 195 63.88 8.94 -26.14
C ALA A 195 65.29 8.34 -25.94
N GLY A 196 65.54 7.80 -24.75
CA GLY A 196 66.80 7.24 -24.27
C GLY A 196 66.63 6.69 -22.86
N ASN A 197 67.57 5.84 -22.44
CA ASN A 197 67.55 5.02 -21.21
C ASN A 197 67.65 5.85 -19.91
N VAL A 198 66.69 6.75 -19.67
CA VAL A 198 66.62 7.67 -18.52
C VAL A 198 65.70 7.08 -17.46
N GLU A 199 66.15 7.05 -16.21
CA GLU A 199 65.31 6.64 -15.08
C GLU A 199 64.28 7.73 -14.77
N TYR A 200 62.99 7.39 -14.90
CA TYR A 200 61.90 8.34 -14.69
C TYR A 200 61.76 8.74 -13.22
N GLN A 201 61.82 10.04 -12.99
CA GLN A 201 61.62 10.62 -11.66
C GLN A 201 60.17 11.09 -11.50
N LYS A 202 59.61 10.92 -10.30
CA LYS A 202 58.23 11.35 -10.00
C LYS A 202 58.23 12.80 -9.50
N PRO A 203 57.15 13.57 -9.75
CA PRO A 203 57.08 14.95 -9.27
C PRO A 203 56.82 14.96 -7.75
N ASN A 204 57.82 15.36 -6.95
CA ASN A 204 57.66 15.55 -5.52
C ASN A 204 57.56 17.03 -5.16
N CYS A 205 56.33 17.54 -5.05
CA CYS A 205 56.08 18.95 -4.79
C CYS A 205 56.64 19.43 -3.43
N THR A 206 56.81 18.54 -2.45
CA THR A 206 57.36 18.89 -1.13
C THR A 206 58.85 19.20 -1.16
N GLU A 207 59.61 18.58 -2.06
CA GLU A 207 61.04 18.84 -2.24
C GLU A 207 61.32 20.14 -3.02
N ILE A 208 60.36 20.59 -3.84
CA ILE A 208 60.51 21.79 -4.67
C ILE A 208 60.47 23.06 -3.83
N ILE A 209 59.45 23.18 -2.97
CA ILE A 209 59.25 24.31 -2.05
C ILE A 209 58.67 23.79 -0.74
N ASP A 210 59.26 24.23 0.36
CA ASP A 210 58.72 23.98 1.69
C ASP A 210 57.49 24.86 1.97
N LEU A 211 56.40 24.25 2.44
CA LEU A 211 55.14 24.93 2.70
C LEU A 211 54.45 24.29 3.92
N ASP A 212 54.83 24.77 5.10
CA ASP A 212 54.27 24.32 6.38
C ASP A 212 52.76 24.60 6.48
N PHE A 213 52.35 25.84 6.19
CA PHE A 213 50.97 26.28 6.28
C PHE A 213 50.60 27.24 5.15
N SER A 214 49.37 27.13 4.65
CA SER A 214 48.81 28.09 3.69
C SER A 214 47.33 28.33 3.99
N MET A 215 46.97 29.59 4.23
CA MET A 215 45.58 29.99 4.45
C MET A 215 44.70 29.72 3.22
N ASN A 216 45.30 29.67 2.02
CA ASN A 216 44.60 29.38 0.76
C ASN A 216 44.34 27.89 0.54
N ALA A 217 44.92 27.01 1.36
CA ALA A 217 44.98 25.57 1.09
C ALA A 217 43.98 24.74 1.92
N PHE A 218 43.02 25.37 2.60
CA PHE A 218 41.95 24.69 3.34
C PHE A 218 42.43 23.71 4.44
N GLU A 219 43.55 24.01 5.10
CA GLU A 219 44.12 23.22 6.23
C GLU A 219 43.19 23.04 7.44
N HIS A 220 42.07 23.76 7.50
CA HIS A 220 41.05 23.62 8.54
C HIS A 220 40.14 22.41 8.30
N LEU A 221 40.09 21.89 7.08
CA LEU A 221 39.37 20.67 6.72
C LEU A 221 40.18 19.45 7.18
N VAL A 222 39.50 18.46 7.76
CA VAL A 222 40.15 17.31 8.40
C VAL A 222 40.87 16.47 7.35
N GLY A 223 40.26 16.26 6.19
CA GLY A 223 40.88 15.54 5.08
C GLY A 223 42.17 16.18 4.59
N VAL A 224 42.22 17.52 4.53
CA VAL A 224 43.42 18.24 4.09
C VAL A 224 44.52 18.24 5.15
N ARG A 225 44.13 18.44 6.42
CA ARG A 225 45.05 18.43 7.56
C ARG A 225 45.69 17.06 7.74
N ASP A 226 44.88 16.01 7.70
CA ASP A 226 45.27 14.62 7.96
C ASP A 226 45.48 13.84 6.64
N ARG A 227 45.86 14.56 5.57
CA ARG A 227 46.02 14.06 4.19
C ARG A 227 46.91 12.83 4.01
N HIS A 228 47.87 12.64 4.92
CA HIS A 228 48.76 11.46 4.91
C HIS A 228 48.03 10.13 5.13
N ASN A 229 46.82 10.19 5.71
CA ASN A 229 45.99 9.02 5.97
C ASN A 229 44.93 8.79 4.87
N LEU A 230 44.88 9.65 3.85
CA LEU A 230 43.88 9.54 2.79
C LEU A 230 44.25 8.48 1.77
N THR A 231 43.24 7.70 1.39
CA THR A 231 43.28 6.75 0.28
C THR A 231 42.27 7.19 -0.77
N MET A 232 42.67 7.14 -2.04
CA MET A 232 41.83 7.59 -3.16
C MET A 232 41.90 6.56 -4.28
N THR A 233 40.81 6.41 -5.02
CA THR A 233 40.77 5.54 -6.20
C THR A 233 41.54 6.16 -7.38
N PRO A 234 42.41 5.40 -8.07
CA PRO A 234 43.13 5.89 -9.25
C PRO A 234 42.21 6.34 -10.40
N GLU A 235 42.46 7.53 -10.94
CA GLU A 235 41.64 8.13 -12.00
C GLU A 235 42.20 7.81 -13.41
N MET A 236 42.13 6.56 -13.85
CA MET A 236 42.74 6.15 -15.14
C MET A 236 42.18 6.89 -16.36
N GLY A 237 40.89 7.25 -16.34
CA GLY A 237 40.24 8.00 -17.42
C GLY A 237 40.71 9.46 -17.54
N LEU A 238 41.34 10.01 -16.49
CA LEU A 238 41.80 11.39 -16.44
C LEU A 238 42.96 11.66 -17.41
N GLN A 239 43.80 10.66 -17.69
CA GLN A 239 45.02 10.81 -18.50
C GLN A 239 44.74 11.48 -19.85
N HIS A 240 43.77 10.96 -20.60
CA HIS A 240 43.42 11.45 -21.93
C HIS A 240 42.85 12.88 -21.92
N ALA A 241 42.33 13.34 -20.78
CA ALA A 241 41.81 14.69 -20.62
C ALA A 241 42.90 15.71 -20.27
N VAL A 242 44.01 15.28 -19.68
CA VAL A 242 45.05 16.19 -19.15
C VAL A 242 46.36 16.20 -19.95
N THR A 243 46.63 15.15 -20.73
CA THR A 243 47.89 15.04 -21.49
C THR A 243 47.73 14.24 -22.78
N THR A 244 48.55 14.57 -23.78
CA THR A 244 48.71 13.79 -25.02
C THR A 244 49.77 12.69 -24.89
N VAL A 245 50.51 12.65 -23.77
CA VAL A 245 51.54 11.65 -23.50
C VAL A 245 50.89 10.33 -23.06
N GLU A 246 51.16 9.25 -23.80
CA GLU A 246 50.60 7.92 -23.53
C GLU A 246 51.22 7.25 -22.29
N ASP A 247 52.49 7.53 -21.98
CA ASP A 247 53.17 6.99 -20.80
C ASP A 247 53.03 7.96 -19.60
N ILE A 248 52.31 7.51 -18.56
CA ILE A 248 52.04 8.29 -17.34
C ILE A 248 53.34 8.57 -16.58
N ASP A 249 54.29 7.65 -16.55
CA ASP A 249 55.54 7.85 -15.82
C ASP A 249 56.46 8.82 -16.57
N LEU A 250 56.44 8.82 -17.91
CA LEU A 250 57.07 9.88 -18.71
C LEU A 250 56.42 11.24 -18.45
N TYR A 251 55.08 11.32 -18.39
CA TYR A 251 54.38 12.54 -18.01
C TYR A 251 54.81 13.05 -16.63
N GLY A 252 54.88 12.16 -15.64
CA GLY A 252 55.39 12.49 -14.31
C GLY A 252 56.81 13.03 -14.32
N HIS A 253 57.71 12.40 -15.11
CA HIS A 253 59.09 12.84 -15.26
C HIS A 253 59.23 14.20 -15.92
N LEU A 254 58.45 14.47 -16.98
CA LEU A 254 58.41 15.77 -17.61
C LEU A 254 57.99 16.85 -16.60
N VAL A 255 56.89 16.62 -15.87
CA VAL A 255 56.43 17.56 -14.84
C VAL A 255 57.50 17.79 -13.77
N HIS A 256 58.23 16.74 -13.36
CA HIS A 256 59.36 16.86 -12.43
C HIS A 256 60.44 17.83 -12.98
N GLU A 257 60.92 17.61 -14.20
CA GLU A 257 61.97 18.43 -14.83
C GLU A 257 61.55 19.91 -14.96
N PHE A 258 60.30 20.14 -15.39
CA PHE A 258 59.79 21.51 -15.51
C PHE A 258 59.61 22.18 -14.13
N LEU A 259 59.21 21.44 -13.09
CA LEU A 259 59.12 21.98 -11.73
C LEU A 259 60.49 22.38 -11.17
N GLN A 260 61.56 21.64 -11.51
CA GLN A 260 62.92 22.01 -11.10
C GLN A 260 63.37 23.35 -11.71
N LYS A 261 62.97 23.60 -12.97
CA LYS A 261 63.26 24.85 -13.68
C LYS A 261 62.38 26.00 -13.18
N ASN A 262 61.08 25.76 -12.98
CA ASN A 262 60.12 26.77 -12.51
C ASN A 262 59.40 26.29 -11.24
N ARG A 263 59.97 26.66 -10.09
CA ARG A 263 59.54 26.20 -8.77
C ARG A 263 58.26 26.86 -8.25
N THR A 264 57.79 27.92 -8.91
CA THR A 264 56.63 28.72 -8.45
C THR A 264 55.43 28.65 -9.40
N SER A 265 55.48 27.81 -10.43
CA SER A 265 54.39 27.68 -11.39
C SER A 265 53.20 26.92 -10.80
N TRP A 266 52.09 27.62 -10.59
CA TRP A 266 50.84 27.01 -10.16
C TRP A 266 50.27 26.01 -11.19
N ILE A 267 50.54 26.21 -12.48
CA ILE A 267 50.15 25.28 -13.56
C ILE A 267 50.88 23.95 -13.39
N LEU A 268 52.21 23.99 -13.22
CA LEU A 268 53.01 22.78 -13.04
C LEU A 268 52.65 22.03 -11.76
N PHE A 269 52.30 22.74 -10.68
CA PHE A 269 51.77 22.10 -9.47
C PHE A 269 50.41 21.42 -9.71
N ASN A 270 49.52 22.00 -10.53
CA ASN A 270 48.27 21.31 -10.91
C ASN A 270 48.54 20.11 -11.83
N MET A 271 49.50 20.20 -12.76
CA MET A 271 49.91 19.06 -13.59
C MET A 271 50.49 17.92 -12.75
N ALA A 272 51.32 18.24 -11.75
CA ALA A 272 51.81 17.25 -10.79
C ALA A 272 50.66 16.63 -9.98
N ALA A 273 49.65 17.42 -9.60
CA ALA A 273 48.46 16.90 -8.96
C ALA A 273 47.68 15.94 -9.87
N TYR A 274 47.55 16.24 -11.18
CA TYR A 274 46.93 15.32 -12.14
C TYR A 274 47.68 13.99 -12.23
N TYR A 275 49.03 14.01 -12.26
CA TYR A 275 49.83 12.78 -12.21
C TYR A 275 49.49 11.93 -10.98
N TRP A 276 49.47 12.53 -9.78
CA TRP A 276 49.18 11.79 -8.54
C TRP A 276 47.72 11.35 -8.43
N ARG A 277 46.79 12.10 -9.02
CA ARG A 277 45.38 11.72 -9.17
C ARG A 277 45.19 10.46 -10.01
N ILE A 278 45.87 10.41 -11.18
CA ILE A 278 45.89 9.21 -12.04
C ILE A 278 46.47 8.02 -11.29
N GLN A 279 47.53 8.23 -10.50
CA GLN A 279 48.19 7.17 -9.70
C GLN A 279 47.43 6.78 -8.42
N GLY A 280 46.39 7.51 -8.02
CA GLY A 280 45.63 7.24 -6.79
C GLY A 280 46.30 7.70 -5.49
N ASN A 281 47.36 8.52 -5.55
CA ASN A 281 48.06 8.99 -4.35
C ASN A 281 47.51 10.33 -3.86
N ALA A 282 46.51 10.27 -2.98
CA ALA A 282 45.86 11.44 -2.41
C ALA A 282 46.84 12.37 -1.67
N THR A 283 47.80 11.81 -0.92
CA THR A 283 48.74 12.58 -0.10
C THR A 283 49.57 13.52 -0.98
N ASN A 284 50.24 12.97 -1.99
CA ASN A 284 51.08 13.76 -2.88
C ASN A 284 50.25 14.68 -3.79
N ALA A 285 49.05 14.25 -4.20
CA ALA A 285 48.13 15.09 -4.96
C ALA A 285 47.76 16.35 -4.16
N ILE A 286 47.36 16.21 -2.89
CA ILE A 286 47.04 17.36 -2.04
C ILE A 286 48.28 18.22 -1.81
N GLU A 287 49.46 17.65 -1.57
CA GLU A 287 50.70 18.44 -1.41
C GLU A 287 51.01 19.32 -2.62
N CYS A 288 50.78 18.82 -3.83
CA CYS A 288 50.91 19.60 -5.05
C CYS A 288 49.81 20.66 -5.16
N VAL A 289 48.54 20.33 -4.88
CA VAL A 289 47.43 21.29 -4.95
C VAL A 289 47.56 22.40 -3.89
N ARG A 290 48.07 22.12 -2.69
CA ARG A 290 48.34 23.12 -1.64
C ARG A 290 49.25 24.24 -2.17
N ARG A 291 50.31 23.86 -2.90
CA ARG A 291 51.26 24.79 -3.54
C ARG A 291 50.64 25.48 -4.74
N ALA A 292 49.84 24.77 -5.53
CA ALA A 292 49.09 25.37 -6.62
C ALA A 292 48.15 26.49 -6.11
N LEU A 293 47.38 26.24 -5.03
CA LEU A 293 46.49 27.23 -4.39
C LEU A 293 47.25 28.41 -3.79
N HIS A 294 48.48 28.18 -3.31
CA HIS A 294 49.34 29.22 -2.76
C HIS A 294 49.82 30.20 -3.84
N TYR A 295 50.27 29.67 -4.99
CA TYR A 295 50.84 30.46 -6.07
C TYR A 295 49.83 30.91 -7.14
N SER A 296 48.64 30.29 -7.20
CA SER A 296 47.64 30.61 -8.21
C SER A 296 47.05 32.01 -8.00
N PRO A 297 47.00 32.85 -9.05
CA PRO A 297 46.26 34.10 -9.04
C PRO A 297 44.78 33.86 -8.71
N ARG A 298 44.14 34.82 -8.02
CA ARG A 298 42.75 34.66 -7.54
C ARG A 298 41.78 34.23 -8.65
N GLU A 299 41.94 34.76 -9.86
CA GLU A 299 41.08 34.49 -11.02
C GLU A 299 41.18 33.06 -11.58
N PHE A 300 42.28 32.34 -11.30
CA PHE A 300 42.51 30.96 -11.76
C PHE A 300 42.57 29.96 -10.60
N LYS A 301 42.11 30.36 -9.40
CA LYS A 301 42.08 29.47 -8.24
C LYS A 301 41.06 28.35 -8.40
N ASP A 302 40.01 28.55 -9.20
CA ASP A 302 38.99 27.54 -9.50
C ASP A 302 39.60 26.22 -9.99
N ILE A 303 40.63 26.26 -10.85
CA ILE A 303 41.34 25.07 -11.34
C ILE A 303 41.90 24.23 -10.18
N SER A 304 42.62 24.87 -9.26
CA SER A 304 43.20 24.17 -8.11
C SER A 304 42.16 23.77 -7.07
N LEU A 305 41.09 24.56 -6.90
CA LEU A 305 39.97 24.23 -6.02
C LEU A 305 39.20 23.01 -6.54
N ILE A 306 38.94 22.92 -7.85
CA ILE A 306 38.33 21.73 -8.46
C ILE A 306 39.23 20.50 -8.33
N ASN A 307 40.55 20.66 -8.45
CA ASN A 307 41.48 19.56 -8.20
C ASN A 307 41.40 19.08 -6.74
N LEU A 308 41.43 19.98 -5.76
CA LEU A 308 41.29 19.62 -4.35
C LEU A 308 39.93 18.98 -4.06
N GLY A 309 38.85 19.55 -4.61
CA GLY A 309 37.49 19.05 -4.48
C GLY A 309 37.35 17.62 -5.02
N ASN A 310 37.89 17.35 -6.22
CA ASN A 310 37.88 16.00 -6.79
C ASN A 310 38.69 15.00 -5.94
N ILE A 311 39.85 15.39 -5.42
CA ILE A 311 40.65 14.52 -4.55
C ILE A 311 39.88 14.18 -3.28
N LEU A 312 39.23 15.16 -2.65
CA LEU A 312 38.41 14.92 -1.45
C LEU A 312 37.18 14.07 -1.76
N HIS A 313 36.52 14.32 -2.89
CA HIS A 313 35.37 13.55 -3.36
C HIS A 313 35.74 12.08 -3.55
N LEU A 314 36.83 11.81 -4.26
CA LEU A 314 37.34 10.45 -4.50
C LEU A 314 37.99 9.81 -3.26
N SER A 315 38.29 10.60 -2.23
CA SER A 315 38.72 10.12 -0.92
C SER A 315 37.54 9.85 0.02
N HIS A 316 36.30 9.83 -0.51
CA HIS A 316 35.06 9.63 0.24
C HIS A 316 34.78 10.70 1.32
N LEU A 317 35.19 11.95 1.05
CA LEU A 317 34.91 13.12 1.89
C LEU A 317 34.04 14.14 1.15
N PRO A 318 32.80 13.79 0.73
CA PRO A 318 31.97 14.66 -0.12
C PRO A 318 31.52 15.96 0.59
N GLU A 319 31.37 15.96 1.92
CA GLU A 319 31.01 17.18 2.66
C GLU A 319 32.13 18.23 2.59
N GLU A 320 33.38 17.83 2.79
CA GLU A 320 34.54 18.71 2.66
C GLU A 320 34.77 19.12 1.20
N ALA A 321 34.58 18.19 0.27
CA ALA A 321 34.65 18.46 -1.16
C ALA A 321 33.64 19.56 -1.56
N ALA A 322 32.41 19.50 -1.06
CA ALA A 322 31.39 20.52 -1.34
C ALA A 322 31.86 21.91 -0.89
N ILE A 323 32.47 22.04 0.29
CA ILE A 323 32.99 23.33 0.79
C ILE A 323 34.05 23.90 -0.18
N VAL A 324 34.99 23.06 -0.62
CA VAL A 324 36.07 23.48 -1.52
C VAL A 324 35.53 23.85 -2.91
N VAL A 325 34.61 23.06 -3.46
CA VAL A 325 34.04 23.30 -4.79
C VAL A 325 33.09 24.50 -4.79
N HIS A 326 32.39 24.79 -3.68
CA HIS A 326 31.68 26.06 -3.50
C HIS A 326 32.61 27.25 -3.66
N ALA A 327 33.79 27.21 -3.03
CA ALA A 327 34.78 28.26 -3.22
C ALA A 327 35.27 28.38 -4.68
N ALA A 328 35.26 27.27 -5.45
CA ALA A 328 35.57 27.31 -6.89
C ALA A 328 34.47 28.03 -7.68
N VAL A 329 33.20 27.77 -7.37
CA VAL A 329 32.05 28.45 -7.96
C VAL A 329 32.06 29.95 -7.61
N ASP A 330 32.45 30.32 -6.40
CA ASP A 330 32.59 31.74 -6.00
C ASP A 330 33.69 32.47 -6.78
N VAL A 331 34.77 31.77 -7.13
CA VAL A 331 35.87 32.32 -7.93
C VAL A 331 35.47 32.43 -9.41
N ALA A 332 34.84 31.39 -9.95
CA ALA A 332 34.49 31.28 -11.37
C ALA A 332 33.00 30.90 -11.54
N PRO A 333 32.06 31.82 -11.28
CA PRO A 333 30.63 31.52 -11.30
C PRO A 333 30.11 31.17 -12.71
N THR A 334 30.83 31.57 -13.75
CA THR A 334 30.52 31.31 -15.16
C THR A 334 31.21 30.06 -15.71
N ASN A 335 31.81 29.22 -14.84
CA ASN A 335 32.46 27.98 -15.26
C ASN A 335 31.49 26.80 -15.05
N ALA A 336 30.96 26.24 -16.14
CA ALA A 336 30.00 25.13 -16.09
C ALA A 336 30.56 23.88 -15.38
N ILE A 337 31.87 23.64 -15.46
CA ILE A 337 32.53 22.49 -14.85
C ILE A 337 32.50 22.58 -13.32
N CYS A 338 32.58 23.79 -12.76
CA CYS A 338 32.50 23.99 -11.32
C CYS A 338 31.10 23.60 -10.80
N HIS A 339 30.05 24.07 -11.46
CA HIS A 339 28.66 23.72 -11.13
C HIS A 339 28.39 22.22 -11.34
N PHE A 340 28.88 21.63 -12.42
CA PHE A 340 28.73 20.20 -12.67
C PHE A 340 29.42 19.33 -11.61
N THR A 341 30.64 19.70 -11.20
CA THR A 341 31.37 19.01 -10.11
C THR A 341 30.60 19.11 -8.79
N LEU A 342 30.09 20.29 -8.47
CA LEU A 342 29.29 20.52 -7.27
C LEU A 342 27.98 19.71 -7.29
N GLY A 343 27.33 19.63 -8.45
CA GLY A 343 26.13 18.81 -8.64
C GLY A 343 26.40 17.34 -8.38
N ASN A 344 27.49 16.78 -8.91
CA ASN A 344 27.87 15.38 -8.64
C ASN A 344 28.12 15.14 -7.14
N ILE A 345 28.80 16.07 -6.46
CA ILE A 345 29.03 15.98 -5.01
C ILE A 345 27.70 16.01 -4.25
N TYR A 346 26.77 16.89 -4.61
CA TYR A 346 25.46 16.95 -3.97
C TYR A 346 24.59 15.72 -4.22
N ALA A 347 24.68 15.12 -5.41
CA ALA A 347 24.03 13.85 -5.70
C ALA A 347 24.56 12.71 -4.82
N VAL A 348 25.88 12.67 -4.54
CA VAL A 348 26.46 11.70 -3.59
C VAL A 348 26.01 11.96 -2.16
N LEU A 349 25.83 13.23 -1.78
CA LEU A 349 25.25 13.62 -0.48
C LEU A 349 23.74 13.37 -0.39
N ALA A 350 23.11 12.86 -1.45
CA ALA A 350 21.66 12.69 -1.60
C ALA A 350 20.85 14.00 -1.44
N ASP A 351 21.47 15.16 -1.64
CA ASP A 351 20.79 16.46 -1.69
C ASP A 351 20.40 16.77 -3.15
N TYR A 352 19.40 16.03 -3.64
CA TYR A 352 18.96 16.08 -5.03
C TYR A 352 18.43 17.46 -5.44
N ASN A 353 17.84 18.21 -4.50
CA ASN A 353 17.39 19.58 -4.73
C ASN A 353 18.55 20.53 -5.07
N LYS A 354 19.64 20.49 -4.29
CA LYS A 354 20.82 21.31 -4.62
C LYS A 354 21.54 20.78 -5.85
N SER A 355 21.57 19.46 -6.02
CA SER A 355 22.17 18.82 -7.19
C SER A 355 21.53 19.27 -8.50
N SER A 356 20.19 19.30 -8.58
CA SER A 356 19.47 19.71 -9.80
C SER A 356 19.72 21.17 -10.14
N ILE A 357 19.73 22.07 -9.15
CA ILE A 357 20.08 23.49 -9.32
C ILE A 357 21.50 23.65 -9.88
N CYS A 358 22.46 22.88 -9.37
CA CYS A 358 23.84 22.93 -9.85
C CYS A 358 23.95 22.45 -11.31
N PHE A 359 23.27 21.36 -11.67
CA PHE A 359 23.27 20.89 -13.06
C PHE A 359 22.54 21.87 -14.00
N ASP A 360 21.43 22.47 -13.56
CA ASP A 360 20.73 23.50 -14.33
C ASP A 360 21.62 24.72 -14.57
N ASN A 361 22.32 25.22 -13.54
CA ASN A 361 23.29 26.30 -13.70
C ASN A 361 24.40 25.95 -14.70
N ALA A 362 24.90 24.72 -14.68
CA ALA A 362 25.89 24.26 -15.65
C ALA A 362 25.34 24.29 -17.09
N LEU A 363 24.08 23.92 -17.28
CA LEU A 363 23.39 23.94 -18.58
C LEU A 363 23.04 25.35 -19.06
N GLN A 364 22.71 26.26 -18.15
CA GLN A 364 22.51 27.67 -18.49
C GLN A 364 23.79 28.32 -19.00
N ILE A 365 24.95 27.92 -18.45
CA ILE A 365 26.27 28.39 -18.89
C ILE A 365 26.69 27.71 -20.19
N GLN A 366 26.52 26.39 -20.28
CA GLN A 366 26.90 25.57 -21.43
C GLN A 366 25.75 24.61 -21.80
N PRO A 367 24.85 25.01 -22.72
CA PRO A 367 23.70 24.20 -23.11
C PRO A 367 24.07 22.86 -23.75
N ASP A 368 25.22 22.80 -24.43
CA ASP A 368 25.70 21.59 -25.12
C ASP A 368 26.44 20.62 -24.17
N PHE A 369 26.37 20.83 -22.85
CA PHE A 369 27.03 19.95 -21.88
C PHE A 369 26.20 18.67 -21.63
N THR A 370 26.32 17.72 -22.54
CA THR A 370 25.56 16.46 -22.55
C THR A 370 25.58 15.70 -21.22
N ASN A 371 26.76 15.59 -20.59
CA ASN A 371 26.89 14.93 -19.28
C ASN A 371 26.07 15.66 -18.20
N ALA A 372 26.06 16.99 -18.18
CA ALA A 372 25.25 17.75 -17.21
C ALA A 372 23.75 17.56 -17.47
N ALA A 373 23.32 17.52 -18.74
CA ALA A 373 21.92 17.30 -19.12
C ALA A 373 21.43 15.93 -18.65
N GLN A 374 22.21 14.88 -18.93
CA GLN A 374 21.88 13.53 -18.48
C GLN A 374 21.78 13.43 -16.95
N ARG A 375 22.71 14.05 -16.20
CA ARG A 375 22.66 14.05 -14.73
C ARG A 375 21.49 14.85 -14.18
N TYR A 376 21.17 15.99 -14.79
CA TYR A 376 20.01 16.80 -14.44
C TYR A 376 18.73 15.96 -14.55
N HIS A 377 18.49 15.37 -15.72
CA HIS A 377 17.31 14.56 -15.97
C HIS A 377 17.26 13.31 -15.07
N ALA A 378 18.40 12.68 -14.79
CA ALA A 378 18.47 11.54 -13.88
C ALA A 378 18.05 11.90 -12.44
N VAL A 379 18.47 13.07 -11.95
CA VAL A 379 18.09 13.59 -10.63
C VAL A 379 16.61 13.95 -10.59
N MET A 380 16.09 14.61 -11.63
CA MET A 380 14.66 14.95 -11.72
C MET A 380 13.78 13.70 -11.81
N CYS A 381 14.19 12.69 -12.58
CA CYS A 381 13.52 11.39 -12.65
C CYS A 381 13.49 10.71 -11.27
N HIS A 382 14.61 10.74 -10.54
CA HIS A 382 14.70 10.15 -9.20
C HIS A 382 13.71 10.80 -8.22
N ASP A 383 13.62 12.13 -8.18
CA ASP A 383 12.69 12.87 -7.33
C ASP A 383 11.21 12.53 -7.62
N LYS A 384 10.85 12.44 -8.91
CA LYS A 384 9.51 12.02 -9.32
C LYS A 384 9.21 10.57 -8.96
N LEU A 385 10.19 9.68 -9.14
CA LEU A 385 10.06 8.27 -8.79
C LEU A 385 9.86 8.12 -7.28
N GLU A 386 10.64 8.84 -6.47
CA GLU A 386 10.50 8.88 -5.01
C GLU A 386 9.09 9.32 -4.61
N THR A 387 8.62 10.45 -5.14
CA THR A 387 7.26 10.96 -4.89
C THR A 387 6.17 9.93 -5.27
N ALA A 388 6.35 9.24 -6.40
CA ALA A 388 5.39 8.23 -6.85
C ALA A 388 5.40 6.98 -5.96
N LEU A 389 6.57 6.53 -5.53
CA LEU A 389 6.73 5.41 -4.60
C LEU A 389 6.17 5.74 -3.21
N GLU A 390 6.35 6.96 -2.72
CA GLU A 390 5.71 7.44 -1.49
C GLU A 390 4.18 7.41 -1.59
N SER A 391 3.63 7.91 -2.70
CA SER A 391 2.19 7.85 -2.93
C SER A 391 1.67 6.42 -2.99
N GLN A 392 2.40 5.52 -3.63
CA GLN A 392 2.07 4.09 -3.67
C GLN A 392 2.11 3.48 -2.26
N HIS A 393 3.14 3.81 -1.47
CA HIS A 393 3.27 3.33 -0.11
C HIS A 393 2.06 3.73 0.76
N ILE A 394 1.63 4.99 0.68
CA ILE A 394 0.45 5.50 1.38
C ILE A 394 -0.82 4.77 0.93
N ASN A 395 -0.98 4.54 -0.38
CA ASN A 395 -2.14 3.80 -0.91
C ASN A 395 -2.17 2.36 -0.41
N LEU A 396 -1.04 1.66 -0.40
CA LEU A 396 -0.92 0.31 0.14
C LEU A 396 -1.25 0.26 1.62
N GLN A 397 -0.82 1.25 2.41
CA GLN A 397 -1.18 1.35 3.83
C GLN A 397 -2.69 1.55 4.05
N ASN A 398 -3.33 2.37 3.20
CA ASN A 398 -4.77 2.56 3.24
C ASN A 398 -5.51 1.27 2.88
N THR A 399 -5.12 0.60 1.79
CA THR A 399 -5.68 -0.69 1.37
C THR A 399 -5.53 -1.75 2.46
N LEU A 400 -4.37 -1.82 3.13
CA LEU A 400 -4.16 -2.74 4.26
C LEU A 400 -5.10 -2.44 5.43
N THR A 401 -5.35 -1.16 5.71
CA THR A 401 -6.27 -0.74 6.77
C THR A 401 -7.71 -1.11 6.43
N GLU A 402 -8.12 -0.90 5.18
CA GLU A 402 -9.44 -1.32 4.68
C GLU A 402 -9.61 -2.84 4.69
N LEU A 403 -8.58 -3.60 4.32
CA LEU A 403 -8.57 -5.06 4.41
C LEU A 403 -8.77 -5.55 5.84
N ARG A 404 -8.15 -4.92 6.83
CA ARG A 404 -8.34 -5.26 8.25
C ARG A 404 -9.77 -5.01 8.71
N GLU A 405 -10.36 -3.88 8.30
CA GLU A 405 -11.75 -3.58 8.63
C GLU A 405 -12.71 -4.53 7.90
N TYR A 406 -12.47 -4.83 6.62
CA TYR A 406 -13.19 -5.85 5.87
C TYR A 406 -13.12 -7.22 6.58
N GLN A 407 -11.93 -7.65 7.02
CA GLN A 407 -11.77 -8.92 7.75
C GLN A 407 -12.58 -8.94 9.05
N LYS A 408 -12.62 -7.83 9.79
CA LYS A 408 -13.42 -7.70 11.02
C LYS A 408 -14.92 -7.79 10.73
N GLN A 409 -15.40 -7.08 9.71
CA GLN A 409 -16.80 -7.12 9.29
C GLN A 409 -17.19 -8.50 8.75
N HIS A 410 -16.30 -9.14 7.99
CA HIS A 410 -16.49 -10.51 7.52
C HIS A 410 -16.56 -11.52 8.68
N GLN A 411 -15.69 -11.40 9.70
CA GLN A 411 -15.78 -12.25 10.90
C GLN A 411 -17.10 -12.04 11.66
N PHE A 412 -17.56 -10.79 11.76
CA PHE A 412 -18.87 -10.49 12.35
C PHE A 412 -20.00 -11.10 11.54
N TRP A 413 -19.95 -10.97 10.21
CA TRP A 413 -20.91 -11.59 9.29
C TRP A 413 -20.97 -13.11 9.46
N VAL A 414 -19.81 -13.79 9.48
CA VAL A 414 -19.72 -15.25 9.69
C VAL A 414 -20.36 -15.63 11.02
N LYS A 415 -20.05 -14.92 12.11
CA LYS A 415 -20.62 -15.20 13.43
C LYS A 415 -22.14 -15.05 13.48
N GLU A 416 -22.69 -13.98 12.91
CA GLU A 416 -24.14 -13.78 12.85
C GLU A 416 -24.81 -14.79 11.92
N HIS A 417 -24.16 -15.18 10.82
CA HIS A 417 -24.64 -16.20 9.90
C HIS A 417 -24.67 -17.59 10.53
N GLU A 418 -23.62 -18.00 11.23
CA GLU A 418 -23.59 -19.25 12.01
C GLU A 418 -24.68 -19.28 13.08
N LYS A 419 -24.88 -18.15 13.77
CA LYS A 419 -25.94 -18.03 14.78
C LYS A 419 -27.34 -18.17 14.15
N LEU A 420 -27.56 -17.54 12.99
CA LEU A 420 -28.79 -17.68 12.22
C LEU A 420 -29.04 -19.15 11.82
N LEU A 421 -28.02 -19.83 11.31
CA LEU A 421 -28.11 -21.25 10.95
C LEU A 421 -28.39 -22.16 12.16
N SER A 422 -27.83 -21.83 13.33
CA SER A 422 -28.05 -22.61 14.57
C SER A 422 -29.48 -22.52 15.11
N GLU A 423 -30.18 -21.41 14.84
CA GLU A 423 -31.57 -21.17 15.24
C GLU A 423 -32.56 -21.76 14.21
N GLN A 424 -32.15 -21.92 12.95
CA GLN A 424 -32.94 -22.54 11.90
C GLN A 424 -33.05 -24.06 12.05
N ALA A 425 -34.15 -24.62 11.52
CA ALA A 425 -34.31 -26.07 11.39
C ALA A 425 -33.18 -26.65 10.52
N PRO A 426 -32.60 -27.81 10.90
CA PRO A 426 -31.59 -28.48 10.10
C PRO A 426 -32.08 -28.76 8.67
N PRO A 427 -31.18 -28.82 7.67
CA PRO A 427 -31.55 -29.12 6.29
C PRO A 427 -32.34 -30.43 6.14
N GLU A 428 -32.02 -31.43 6.95
CA GLU A 428 -32.71 -32.73 6.95
C GLU A 428 -34.18 -32.56 7.33
N VAL A 429 -34.45 -31.81 8.40
CA VAL A 429 -35.81 -31.54 8.87
C VAL A 429 -36.59 -30.71 7.85
N LYS A 430 -35.95 -29.73 7.21
CA LYS A 430 -36.58 -28.94 6.13
C LYS A 430 -36.90 -29.79 4.91
N LEU A 431 -36.05 -30.76 4.58
CA LEU A 431 -36.26 -31.69 3.47
C LEU A 431 -37.39 -32.68 3.76
N GLU A 432 -37.42 -33.24 4.98
CA GLU A 432 -38.51 -34.10 5.46
C GLU A 432 -39.85 -33.38 5.38
N GLN A 433 -39.93 -32.15 5.92
CA GLN A 433 -41.14 -31.31 5.84
C GLN A 433 -41.59 -31.05 4.40
N ARG A 434 -40.64 -30.95 3.46
CA ARG A 434 -40.94 -30.77 2.03
C ARG A 434 -41.50 -32.04 1.41
N LEU A 435 -40.90 -33.19 1.70
CA LEU A 435 -41.39 -34.48 1.22
C LEU A 435 -42.80 -34.76 1.74
N GLU A 436 -43.05 -34.51 3.03
CA GLU A 436 -44.37 -34.66 3.64
C GLU A 436 -45.42 -33.73 3.00
N TYR A 437 -45.07 -32.46 2.75
CA TYR A 437 -45.97 -31.53 2.08
C TYR A 437 -46.29 -31.92 0.64
N GLU A 438 -45.30 -32.35 -0.14
CA GLU A 438 -45.53 -32.81 -1.52
C GLU A 438 -46.36 -34.11 -1.55
N GLU A 439 -46.12 -35.04 -0.63
CA GLU A 439 -46.96 -36.23 -0.47
C GLU A 439 -48.41 -35.85 -0.14
N GLN A 440 -48.63 -34.91 0.78
CA GLN A 440 -49.96 -34.42 1.14
C GLN A 440 -50.66 -33.77 -0.06
N LYS A 441 -49.96 -32.93 -0.81
CA LYS A 441 -50.48 -32.28 -2.01
C LYS A 441 -50.85 -33.28 -3.10
N ILE A 442 -50.06 -34.34 -3.27
CA ILE A 442 -50.37 -35.44 -4.18
C ILE A 442 -51.62 -36.19 -3.71
N ARG A 443 -51.75 -36.51 -2.41
CA ARG A 443 -52.96 -37.14 -1.83
C ARG A 443 -54.20 -36.29 -2.04
N GLU A 444 -54.14 -34.99 -1.76
CA GLU A 444 -55.24 -34.04 -1.98
C GLU A 444 -55.63 -33.93 -3.47
N SER A 445 -54.67 -34.05 -4.39
CA SER A 445 -54.93 -34.06 -5.83
C SER A 445 -55.59 -35.36 -6.33
N LEU A 446 -55.33 -36.48 -5.67
CA LEU A 446 -55.89 -37.80 -5.98
C LEU A 446 -57.29 -38.00 -5.38
N ASP A 447 -57.56 -37.40 -4.21
CA ASP A 447 -58.82 -37.59 -3.49
C ASP A 447 -60.01 -36.75 -4.00
N GLY A 448 -59.78 -35.76 -4.87
CA GLY A 448 -60.84 -35.10 -5.64
C GLY A 448 -62.03 -34.52 -4.85
N ARG A 449 -61.89 -34.31 -3.53
CA ARG A 449 -62.91 -33.70 -2.67
C ARG A 449 -62.35 -32.48 -1.97
N GLY A 450 -62.82 -31.31 -2.39
CA GLY A 450 -62.83 -30.15 -1.51
C GLY A 450 -63.66 -30.47 -0.26
N MET A 451 -63.08 -30.17 0.91
CA MET A 451 -63.70 -30.14 2.24
C MET A 451 -64.47 -31.40 2.70
N GLY A 452 -63.91 -32.05 3.73
CA GLY A 452 -64.69 -32.74 4.75
C GLY A 452 -64.66 -34.26 4.71
N SER A 453 -63.73 -34.84 5.48
CA SER A 453 -64.01 -36.06 6.25
C SER A 453 -62.93 -36.29 7.29
N CYS A 454 -63.22 -35.98 8.56
CA CYS A 454 -62.62 -36.72 9.67
C CYS A 454 -63.18 -38.14 9.60
N SER A 455 -62.34 -39.12 9.29
CA SER A 455 -62.69 -40.53 9.44
C SER A 455 -62.79 -40.87 10.94
N HIS A 456 -63.78 -41.68 11.29
CA HIS A 456 -64.00 -42.24 12.64
C HIS A 456 -62.84 -43.14 13.09
N SER A 457 -61.74 -42.53 13.50
CA SER A 457 -60.68 -43.10 14.34
C SER A 457 -59.81 -41.91 14.73
N GLY A 458 -59.96 -41.44 15.97
CA GLY A 458 -59.34 -40.21 16.43
C GLY A 458 -57.84 -40.23 16.21
N GLU A 459 -57.35 -39.34 15.36
CA GLU A 459 -55.96 -38.86 15.24
C GLU A 459 -55.96 -37.80 14.12
N CYS A 460 -56.50 -36.61 14.42
CA CYS A 460 -56.31 -35.43 13.56
C CYS A 460 -54.98 -34.79 13.90
N CYS A 461 -53.92 -35.29 13.28
CA CYS A 461 -52.63 -34.65 13.26
C CYS A 461 -52.65 -33.55 12.19
N GLY A 462 -53.39 -32.49 12.48
CA GLY A 462 -53.70 -31.43 11.53
C GLY A 462 -54.95 -30.68 11.95
N LEU A 463 -54.81 -29.72 12.86
CA LEU A 463 -55.84 -28.71 13.05
C LEU A 463 -55.91 -27.87 11.75
N PRO A 464 -57.02 -27.89 11.00
CA PRO A 464 -57.24 -26.88 9.99
C PRO A 464 -57.58 -25.59 10.74
N ILE A 465 -56.61 -24.69 10.88
CA ILE A 465 -56.94 -23.34 11.33
C ILE A 465 -57.60 -22.64 10.13
N LEU A 466 -58.93 -22.71 10.07
CA LEU A 466 -59.75 -21.93 9.14
C LEU A 466 -59.62 -20.44 9.52
N PHE A 467 -58.72 -19.73 8.84
CA PHE A 467 -58.74 -18.26 8.83
C PHE A 467 -59.58 -17.79 7.64
N THR A 468 -60.79 -17.30 7.94
CA THR A 468 -61.51 -16.43 7.02
C THR A 468 -60.87 -15.05 7.06
N VAL A 469 -60.03 -14.74 6.06
CA VAL A 469 -59.61 -13.36 5.81
C VAL A 469 -60.80 -12.66 5.14
N VAL A 470 -61.51 -11.83 5.90
CA VAL A 470 -62.51 -10.92 5.32
C VAL A 470 -61.74 -9.84 4.55
N PRO A 471 -62.02 -9.64 3.25
CA PRO A 471 -61.34 -8.62 2.47
C PRO A 471 -61.68 -7.21 3.01
N PRO A 472 -60.74 -6.25 2.96
CA PRO A 472 -61.02 -4.89 3.37
C PRO A 472 -62.05 -4.26 2.43
N SER A 473 -62.98 -3.50 3.00
CA SER A 473 -63.92 -2.63 2.26
C SER A 473 -63.36 -1.23 2.11
#